data_AF-A0A3M1CGT9-F1
#
_entry.id   AF-A0A3M1CGT9-F1
#
_cell.length_a   1.000
_cell.length_b   1.000
_cell.length_c   1.000
_cell.angle_alpha   90.00
_cell.angle_beta   90.00
_cell.angle_gamma   90.00
#
_symmetry.space_group_name_H-M   'P 1'
#
loop_
_entity.id
_entity.type
_entity.pdbx_description
1 polymer ?
#
loop_
_entity_poly.entity_id
_entity_poly.type
_entity_poly.pdbx_seq_one_letter_code
_entity_poly.pdbx_strand_id
1 'polypeptide(L)'
;IGYLRKANSQYHPRVLDAMQRLEAVDIVYNLQAVSVKQINSTMIIAEDVRTRNGMLVVASGQNVTPSIRTILENYVERGEIKDEILVQIPAADHKATPVTTPIPS
;
A
#
# COMPACT_ATOMS: atom_id res chain seq x y z
N ILE A 1 -7.30 -4.00 22.31
CA ILE A 1 -6.89 -3.11 23.44
C ILE A 1 -6.98 -3.79 24.82
N GLY A 2 -7.94 -4.70 25.07
CA GLY A 2 -8.10 -5.33 26.39
C GLY A 2 -6.87 -6.05 26.96
N TYR A 3 -6.02 -6.64 26.12
CA TYR A 3 -4.75 -7.26 26.54
C TYR A 3 -3.69 -6.23 26.96
N LEU A 4 -3.65 -5.05 26.31
CA LEU A 4 -2.68 -3.98 26.59
C LEU A 4 -2.98 -3.27 27.93
N ARG A 5 -4.25 -3.14 28.32
CA ARG A 5 -4.65 -2.61 29.63
C ARG A 5 -4.22 -3.52 30.80
N LYS A 6 -4.00 -4.82 30.56
CA LYS A 6 -3.49 -5.74 31.59
C LYS A 6 -1.98 -5.60 31.83
N ALA A 7 -1.21 -5.09 30.87
CA ALA A 7 0.22 -4.77 31.01
C ALA A 7 0.43 -3.38 31.66
N ASN A 8 -0.29 -3.14 32.76
CA ASN A 8 -0.71 -1.85 33.33
C ASN A 8 0.42 -0.89 33.78
N SER A 9 1.69 -1.20 33.53
CA SER A 9 2.86 -0.41 33.93
C SER A 9 3.69 0.14 32.76
N GLN A 10 3.35 -0.18 31.50
CA GLN A 10 4.14 0.25 30.32
C GLN A 10 3.47 1.32 29.46
N TYR A 11 2.17 1.57 29.63
CA TYR A 11 1.43 2.50 28.76
C TYR A 11 0.58 3.46 29.58
N HIS A 12 0.70 4.76 29.27
CA HIS A 12 -0.09 5.79 29.92
C HIS A 12 -1.58 5.66 29.54
N PRO A 13 -2.53 5.70 30.50
CA PRO A 13 -3.96 5.48 30.24
C PRO A 13 -4.54 6.34 29.11
N ARG A 14 -4.13 7.61 29.04
CA ARG A 14 -4.53 8.55 27.97
C ARG A 14 -4.17 8.07 26.55
N VAL A 15 -3.08 7.32 26.38
CA VAL A 15 -2.68 6.76 25.07
C VAL A 15 -3.64 5.64 24.68
N LEU A 16 -4.00 4.77 25.63
CA LEU A 16 -4.95 3.69 25.40
C LEU A 16 -6.36 4.22 25.10
N ASP A 17 -6.77 5.29 25.79
CA ASP A 17 -8.05 5.97 25.54
C ASP A 17 -8.06 6.66 24.17
N ALA A 18 -6.95 7.28 23.76
CA ALA A 18 -6.82 7.85 22.42
C ALA A 18 -6.91 6.77 21.33
N MET A 19 -6.24 5.63 21.51
CA MET A 19 -6.31 4.50 20.57
C MET A 19 -7.70 3.89 20.47
N GLN A 20 -8.46 3.86 21.58
CA GLN A 20 -9.83 3.35 21.59
C GLN A 20 -10.81 4.24 20.82
N ARG A 21 -10.46 5.52 20.64
CA ARG A 21 -11.25 6.50 19.88
C ARG A 21 -10.87 6.55 18.39
N LEU A 22 -9.85 5.79 17.97
CA LEU A 22 -9.53 5.68 16.55
C LEU A 22 -10.57 4.80 15.87
N GLU A 23 -11.29 5.38 14.91
CA GLU A 23 -12.13 4.62 14.01
C GLU A 23 -11.27 3.90 12.99
N ALA A 24 -11.54 2.62 12.76
CA ALA A 24 -10.93 1.90 11.66
C ALA A 24 -11.49 2.49 10.36
N VAL A 25 -10.60 3.09 9.56
CA VAL A 25 -10.97 3.54 8.22
C VAL A 25 -10.77 2.36 7.28
N ASP A 26 -11.87 1.84 6.75
CA ASP A 26 -11.81 0.87 5.65
C ASP A 26 -11.32 1.58 4.39
N ILE A 27 -10.08 1.31 4.00
CA ILE A 27 -9.52 1.80 2.75
C ILE A 27 -10.08 0.94 1.63
N VAL A 28 -10.93 1.53 0.79
CA VAL A 28 -11.42 0.87 -0.43
C VAL A 28 -10.29 0.86 -1.45
N TYR A 29 -10.03 -0.29 -2.07
CA TYR A 29 -9.03 -0.44 -3.13
C TYR A 29 -9.72 -0.73 -4.46
N ASN A 30 -9.32 0.00 -5.50
CA ASN A 30 -9.77 -0.22 -6.88
C ASN A 30 -8.72 -0.98 -7.66
N LEU A 31 -9.16 -1.93 -8.50
CA LEU A 31 -8.30 -2.62 -9.46
C LEU A 31 -8.13 -1.77 -10.72
N GLN A 32 -6.88 -1.57 -11.14
CA GLN A 32 -6.56 -0.82 -12.34
C GLN A 32 -5.38 -1.46 -13.07
N ALA A 33 -5.44 -1.54 -14.40
CA ALA A 33 -4.28 -1.85 -15.23
C ALA A 33 -3.46 -0.57 -15.42
N VAL A 34 -2.17 -0.62 -15.11
CA VAL A 34 -1.24 0.51 -15.24
C VAL A 34 0.06 0.06 -15.90
N SER A 35 0.74 0.98 -16.57
CA SER A 35 2.09 0.72 -17.07
C SER A 35 3.06 0.51 -15.90
N VAL A 36 4.04 -0.39 -16.05
CA VAL A 36 5.10 -0.63 -15.07
C VAL A 36 5.84 0.66 -14.72
N LYS A 37 5.96 1.62 -15.66
CA LYS A 37 6.57 2.93 -15.39
C LYS A 37 5.74 3.84 -14.48
N GLN A 38 4.45 3.57 -14.33
CA GLN A 38 3.50 4.37 -13.57
C GLN A 38 3.24 3.79 -12.16
N ILE A 39 3.76 2.60 -11.85
CA ILE A 39 3.57 2.00 -10.54
C ILE A 39 4.30 2.79 -9.46
N ASN A 40 3.71 2.91 -8.29
CA ASN A 40 4.32 3.62 -7.16
C ASN A 40 4.04 2.94 -5.83
N SER A 41 4.73 3.38 -4.78
CA SER A 41 4.76 2.72 -3.48
C SER A 41 3.41 2.70 -2.73
N THR A 42 2.38 3.40 -3.22
CA THR A 42 1.03 3.32 -2.65
C THR A 42 0.18 2.21 -3.27
N MET A 43 0.71 1.54 -4.31
CA MET A 43 0.02 0.49 -5.05
C MET A 43 0.43 -0.91 -4.57
N ILE A 44 -0.48 -1.87 -4.75
CA ILE A 44 -0.27 -3.29 -4.48
C ILE A 44 -0.41 -4.06 -5.79
N ILE A 45 0.50 -4.96 -6.09
CA ILE A 45 0.41 -5.82 -7.28
C ILE A 45 -0.80 -6.74 -7.14
N ALA A 46 -1.71 -6.76 -8.12
CA ALA A 46 -2.97 -7.50 -8.05
C ALA A 46 -2.97 -8.82 -8.83
N GLU A 47 -1.89 -9.13 -9.56
CA GLU A 47 -1.75 -10.35 -10.34
C GLU A 47 -0.36 -10.98 -10.19
N ASP A 48 -0.24 -12.26 -10.53
CA ASP A 48 1.05 -12.92 -10.64
C ASP A 48 1.74 -12.46 -11.93
N VAL A 49 2.81 -11.68 -11.81
CA VAL A 49 3.59 -11.25 -12.97
C VAL A 49 4.58 -12.35 -13.32
N ARG A 50 4.41 -12.94 -14.49
CA ARG A 50 5.25 -14.03 -15.01
C ARG A 50 5.88 -13.65 -16.34
N THR A 51 7.11 -14.11 -16.56
CA THR A 51 7.79 -14.04 -17.84
C THR A 51 7.08 -14.89 -18.91
N ARG A 52 7.42 -14.67 -20.19
CA ARG A 52 6.93 -15.50 -21.32
C ARG A 52 7.20 -16.99 -21.17
N ASN A 53 8.27 -17.38 -20.49
CA ASN A 53 8.60 -18.78 -20.22
C ASN A 53 7.95 -19.34 -18.93
N GLY A 54 7.11 -18.54 -18.26
CA GLY A 54 6.31 -18.96 -17.10
C GLY A 54 6.99 -18.79 -15.74
N MET A 55 8.18 -18.20 -15.68
CA MET A 55 8.87 -17.90 -14.42
C MET A 55 8.15 -16.76 -13.69
N LEU A 56 7.87 -16.94 -12.40
CA LEU A 56 7.28 -15.91 -11.55
C LEU A 56 8.31 -14.83 -11.21
N VAL A 57 7.98 -13.58 -11.54
CA VAL A 57 8.81 -12.41 -11.22
C VAL A 57 8.34 -11.76 -9.93
N VAL A 58 7.03 -11.53 -9.81
CA VAL A 58 6.39 -10.95 -8.63
C VAL A 58 5.05 -11.64 -8.39
N ALA A 59 4.78 -12.04 -7.16
CA ALA A 59 3.50 -12.58 -6.76
C ALA A 59 2.45 -11.48 -6.55
N SER A 60 1.18 -11.82 -6.75
CA SER A 60 0.07 -10.97 -6.31
C SER A 60 0.12 -10.66 -4.80
N GLY A 61 -0.41 -9.50 -4.40
CA GLY A 61 -0.46 -9.01 -3.03
C GLY A 61 0.81 -8.31 -2.53
N GLN A 62 1.85 -8.18 -3.35
CA GLN A 62 3.08 -7.48 -2.96
C GLN A 62 2.93 -5.96 -3.06
N ASN A 63 3.37 -5.24 -2.02
CA ASN A 63 3.50 -3.79 -2.08
C ASN A 63 4.59 -3.40 -3.08
N VAL A 64 4.35 -2.35 -3.86
CA VAL A 64 5.37 -1.83 -4.77
C VAL A 64 6.52 -1.23 -3.95
N THR A 65 7.70 -1.82 -4.10
CA THR A 65 8.95 -1.29 -3.57
C THR A 65 9.83 -0.76 -4.70
N PRO A 66 10.82 0.11 -4.44
CA PRO A 66 11.79 0.52 -5.46
C PRO A 66 12.46 -0.68 -6.14
N SER A 67 12.79 -1.73 -5.39
CA SER A 67 13.37 -2.96 -5.92
C SER A 67 12.42 -3.70 -6.86
N ILE A 68 11.15 -3.86 -6.48
CA ILE A 68 10.13 -4.49 -7.35
C ILE A 68 9.96 -3.67 -8.63
N ARG A 69 9.91 -2.34 -8.53
CA ARG A 69 9.81 -1.47 -9.70
C ARG A 69 10.98 -1.67 -10.66
N THR A 70 12.21 -1.58 -10.17
CA THR A 70 13.41 -1.77 -11.00
C THR A 70 13.45 -3.16 -11.64
N ILE A 71 13.06 -4.20 -10.90
CA ILE A 71 12.99 -5.57 -11.45
C ILE A 71 11.98 -5.62 -12.60
N LEU A 72 10.75 -5.14 -12.39
CA LEU A 72 9.72 -5.16 -13.41
C LEU A 72 10.12 -4.34 -14.64
N GLU A 73 10.69 -3.15 -14.47
CA GLU A 73 11.21 -2.31 -15.56
C GLU A 73 12.24 -3.09 -16.40
N ASN A 74 13.20 -3.75 -15.75
CA ASN A 74 14.20 -4.57 -16.45
C ASN A 74 13.58 -5.70 -17.29
N TYR A 75 12.54 -6.37 -16.78
CA TYR A 75 11.86 -7.44 -17.51
C TYR A 75 11.01 -6.89 -18.67
N VAL A 76 10.39 -5.71 -18.51
CA VAL A 76 9.68 -5.03 -19.61
C VAL A 76 10.63 -4.61 -20.71
N GLU A 77 11.77 -4.01 -20.36
CA GLU A 77 12.79 -3.58 -21.33
C GLU A 77 13.38 -4.74 -22.13
N ARG A 78 13.51 -5.91 -21.50
CA ARG A 78 13.92 -7.17 -22.17
C ARG A 78 12.79 -7.82 -22.98
N GLY A 79 11.58 -7.28 -22.90
CA GLY A 79 10.38 -7.83 -23.54
C GLY A 79 9.92 -9.16 -22.93
N GLU A 80 10.39 -9.52 -21.74
CA GLU A 80 10.08 -10.79 -21.09
C GLU A 80 8.72 -10.80 -20.39
N ILE A 81 8.19 -9.63 -20.02
CA ILE A 81 6.84 -9.43 -19.48
C ILE A 81 6.09 -8.34 -20.26
N LYS A 82 4.79 -8.19 -20.01
CA LYS A 82 3.97 -7.08 -20.56
C LYS A 82 4.25 -5.79 -19.78
N ASP A 83 4.11 -4.65 -20.45
CA ASP A 83 4.26 -3.33 -19.79
C ASP A 83 3.06 -2.97 -18.91
N GLU A 84 1.87 -3.49 -19.20
CA GLU A 84 0.69 -3.27 -18.38
C GLU A 84 0.52 -4.39 -17.36
N ILE A 85 0.36 -4.01 -16.09
CA ILE A 85 0.07 -4.92 -14.98
C ILE A 85 -1.12 -4.44 -14.14
N LEU A 86 -1.84 -5.39 -13.55
CA LEU A 86 -2.93 -5.12 -12.63
C LEU A 86 -2.41 -4.74 -11.25
N VAL A 87 -2.91 -3.62 -10.72
CA VAL A 87 -2.60 -3.12 -9.37
C VAL A 87 -3.88 -2.75 -8.62
N GLN A 88 -3.82 -2.82 -7.29
CA GLN A 88 -4.77 -2.20 -6.39
C GLN A 88 -4.28 -0.80 -6.03
N ILE A 89 -5.13 0.19 -6.26
CA ILE A 89 -4.90 1.59 -5.92
C ILE A 89 -5.89 1.98 -4.82
N PRO A 90 -5.46 2.70 -3.77
CA PRO A 90 -6.40 3.25 -2.80
C PRO A 90 -7.41 4.14 -3.54
N ALA A 91 -8.70 3.83 -3.43
CA ALA A 91 -9.74 4.71 -3.90
C ALA A 91 -9.59 6.04 -3.14
N ALA A 92 -9.40 7.13 -3.88
CA ALA A 92 -9.23 8.47 -3.31
C ALA A 92 -10.55 9.02 -2.73
N ASP A 93 -11.30 8.22 -1.98
CA ASP A 93 -12.49 8.62 -1.23
C ASP A 93 -12.24 8.49 0.27
N HIS A 94 -11.14 9.09 0.71
CA HIS A 94 -11.13 9.76 1.99
C HIS A 94 -10.84 11.22 1.65
N LYS A 95 -11.78 12.12 1.98
CA LYS A 95 -11.48 13.55 1.96
C LYS A 95 -10.24 13.77 2.82
N ALA A 96 -9.07 13.88 2.17
CA ALA A 96 -7.96 14.64 2.68
C ALA A 96 -8.44 16.09 2.73
N THR A 97 -9.22 16.41 3.76
CA THR A 97 -9.34 17.80 4.18
C THR A 97 -7.91 18.14 4.62
N PRO A 98 -7.21 19.06 3.95
CA PRO A 98 -5.92 19.51 4.46
C PRO A 98 -6.18 19.98 5.89
N VAL A 99 -5.48 19.38 6.85
CA VAL A 99 -5.42 19.88 8.22
C VAL A 99 -4.66 21.20 8.14
N THR A 100 -5.37 22.26 7.75
CA THR A 100 -4.99 23.63 8.03
C THR A 100 -5.40 23.89 9.46
N THR A 101 -4.64 23.35 10.41
CA THR A 101 -4.65 23.89 11.77
C THR A 101 -3.60 25.00 11.78
N PRO A 102 -3.96 26.27 12.00
CA PRO A 102 -2.96 27.31 12.20
C PRO A 102 -2.17 26.96 13.46
N ILE A 103 -0.84 26.92 13.34
CA ILE A 103 0.06 26.91 14.49
C ILE A 103 -0.20 28.23 15.22
N PRO A 104 -0.73 28.23 16.45
CA PRO A 104 -0.87 29.47 17.21
C PRO A 104 0.53 30.05 17.45
N SER A 105 0.66 31.35 17.17
CA SER A 105 1.89 32.14 17.36
C SER A 105 2.31 32.24 18.82
#